data_AF-A0A2N2L8R6-F1
#
_entry.id   AF-A0A2N2L8R6-F1
#
_cell.length_a   1.000
_cell.length_b   1.000
_cell.length_c   1.000
_cell.angle_alpha   90.00
_cell.angle_beta   90.00
_cell.angle_gamma   90.00
#
_symmetry.space_group_name_H-M   'P 1'
#
loop_
_entity.id
_entity.type
_entity.pdbx_description
1 polymer ?
#
loop_
_entity_poly.entity_id
_entity_poly.type
_entity_poly.pdbx_seq_one_letter_code
_entity_poly.pdbx_strand_id
1 'polypeptide(L)'
;MKVKFNFGIKTYSGTVDEMVYGAYRKGNICIGRKYVTPALTEQNTAIGSIMKNLSAVYKEADPDYKGNLKTYSVLNSQQNVPKNMLAPTAYAIFVKMMFAWQKTSPETIDLAVVTVEDIVSQPAPVINVYGAIEAGYLHDVSGSESLVDDIG
;
A
#
# COMPACT_ATOMS: atom_id res chain seq x y z
N MET A 1 -24.57 14.53 13.52
CA MET A 1 -25.66 15.53 13.39
C MET A 1 -25.50 16.29 12.07
N LYS A 2 -26.58 16.62 11.36
CA LYS A 2 -26.47 17.50 10.17
C LYS A 2 -26.11 18.91 10.63
N VAL A 3 -25.10 19.52 10.02
CA VAL A 3 -24.63 20.87 10.37
C VAL A 3 -24.97 21.83 9.24
N LYS A 4 -25.43 23.03 9.60
CA LYS A 4 -25.59 24.17 8.67
C LYS A 4 -24.56 25.23 9.07
N PHE A 5 -23.77 25.69 8.11
CA PHE A 5 -22.84 26.79 8.33
C PHE A 5 -23.47 28.11 7.89
N ASN A 6 -23.02 29.20 8.50
CA ASN A 6 -23.36 30.56 8.09
C ASN A 6 -22.46 31.01 6.92
N PHE A 7 -22.77 32.16 6.31
CA PHE A 7 -21.94 32.83 5.29
C PHE A 7 -21.74 32.04 3.98
N GLY A 8 -22.73 31.26 3.56
CA GLY A 8 -22.73 30.60 2.24
C GLY A 8 -21.82 29.37 2.11
N ILE A 9 -21.21 28.92 3.20
CA ILE A 9 -20.43 27.68 3.23
C ILE A 9 -21.38 26.48 3.15
N LYS A 10 -21.32 25.71 2.06
CA LYS A 10 -22.18 24.52 1.88
C LYS A 10 -21.72 23.33 2.74
N THR A 11 -20.42 23.03 2.71
CA THR A 11 -19.82 21.93 3.47
C THR A 11 -18.38 22.23 3.84
N TYR A 12 -17.91 21.60 4.91
CA TYR A 12 -16.54 21.64 5.38
C TYR A 12 -16.09 20.22 5.73
N SER A 13 -14.81 19.92 5.56
CA SER A 13 -14.21 18.64 5.92
C SER A 13 -12.97 18.90 6.74
N GLY A 14 -12.92 18.36 7.96
CA GLY A 14 -11.82 18.59 8.89
C GLY A 14 -12.28 18.62 10.33
N THR A 15 -11.34 18.89 11.23
CA THR A 15 -11.57 18.99 12.66
C THR A 15 -11.40 20.44 13.09
N VAL A 16 -12.36 20.98 13.83
CA VAL A 16 -12.28 22.29 14.50
C VAL A 16 -12.71 22.08 15.95
N ASP A 17 -11.82 22.45 16.88
CA ASP A 17 -11.98 22.21 18.31
C ASP A 17 -12.34 20.74 18.61
N GLU A 18 -13.40 20.50 19.39
CA GLU A 18 -13.90 19.16 19.71
C GLU A 18 -14.89 18.62 18.67
N MET A 19 -14.92 19.13 17.43
CA MET A 19 -15.83 18.67 16.39
C MET A 19 -15.12 18.25 15.11
N VAL A 20 -15.55 17.12 14.55
CA VAL A 20 -15.17 16.64 13.22
C VAL A 20 -16.33 16.84 12.28
N TYR A 21 -16.04 17.44 11.13
CA TYR A 21 -16.97 17.68 10.05
C TYR A 21 -16.57 16.82 8.85
N GLY A 22 -17.56 16.19 8.23
CA GLY A 22 -17.40 15.46 6.98
C GLY A 22 -18.35 16.00 5.92
N ALA A 23 -17.85 16.16 4.71
CA ALA A 23 -18.66 16.47 3.53
C ALA A 23 -19.21 15.16 2.92
N TYR A 24 -20.53 15.08 2.77
CA TYR A 24 -21.24 13.92 2.24
C TYR A 24 -22.06 14.28 1.00
N ARG A 25 -22.42 13.26 0.22
CA ARG A 25 -23.22 13.40 -1.02
C ARG A 25 -22.66 14.45 -1.98
N LYS A 26 -21.35 14.37 -2.26
CA LYS A 26 -20.61 15.31 -3.12
C LYS A 26 -20.68 16.77 -2.63
N GLY A 27 -20.56 16.99 -1.32
CA GLY A 27 -20.55 18.33 -0.73
C GLY A 27 -21.93 18.98 -0.58
N ASN A 28 -23.00 18.19 -0.59
CA ASN A 28 -24.36 18.70 -0.37
C ASN A 28 -24.81 18.64 1.10
N ILE A 29 -24.16 17.79 1.91
CA ILE A 29 -24.49 17.62 3.33
C ILE A 29 -23.22 17.67 4.15
N CYS A 30 -23.22 18.48 5.20
CA CYS A 30 -22.20 18.41 6.24
C CYS A 30 -22.74 17.62 7.44
N ILE A 31 -21.97 16.64 7.90
CA ILE A 31 -22.25 15.94 9.16
C ILE A 31 -21.15 16.32 10.14
N GLY A 32 -21.55 16.91 11.26
CA GLY A 32 -20.68 17.15 12.41
C GLY A 32 -20.87 16.07 13.46
N ARG A 33 -19.78 15.64 14.07
CA ARG A 33 -19.74 14.77 15.25
C ARG A 33 -18.74 15.32 16.26
N LYS A 34 -18.95 15.02 17.54
CA LYS A 34 -17.90 15.26 18.53
C LYS A 34 -16.65 14.45 18.15
N TYR A 35 -15.49 15.06 18.30
CA TYR A 35 -14.20 14.40 18.12
C TYR A 35 -14.08 13.30 19.17
N VAL A 36 -13.68 12.12 18.71
CA VAL A 36 -13.40 10.96 19.55
C VAL A 36 -12.15 10.33 18.99
N THR A 37 -11.13 10.19 19.83
CA THR A 37 -9.94 9.41 19.48
C THR A 37 -10.35 7.94 19.36
N PRO A 38 -10.15 7.28 18.20
CA PRO A 38 -10.43 5.86 18.06
C PRO A 38 -9.62 5.05 19.07
N ALA A 39 -10.23 4.00 19.63
CA ALA A 39 -9.50 3.05 20.48
C ALA A 39 -8.53 2.24 19.62
N LEU A 40 -7.34 1.96 20.16
CA LEU A 40 -6.39 1.07 19.50
C LEU A 40 -6.96 -0.34 19.49
N THR A 41 -7.01 -0.95 18.31
CA THR A 41 -7.44 -2.35 18.15
C THR A 41 -6.23 -3.26 17.93
N GLU A 42 -6.40 -4.55 18.19
CA GLU A 42 -5.37 -5.56 17.89
C GLU A 42 -4.95 -5.53 16.42
N GLN A 43 -5.90 -5.29 15.51
CA GLN A 43 -5.62 -5.13 14.08
C GLN A 43 -4.69 -3.95 13.79
N ASN A 44 -4.83 -2.83 14.51
CA ASN A 44 -3.92 -1.69 14.34
C ASN A 44 -2.49 -2.06 14.73
N THR A 45 -2.34 -2.79 15.84
CA THR A 45 -1.04 -3.29 16.30
C THR A 45 -0.44 -4.28 15.30
N ALA A 46 -1.23 -5.22 14.79
CA ALA A 46 -0.79 -6.21 13.81
C ALA A 46 -0.30 -5.55 12.50
N ILE A 47 -1.10 -4.65 11.92
CA ILE A 47 -0.71 -3.92 10.70
C ILE A 47 0.53 -3.06 10.97
N GLY A 48 0.62 -2.40 12.13
CA GLY A 48 1.79 -1.63 12.52
C GLY A 48 3.07 -2.48 12.57
N SER A 49 2.98 -3.69 13.13
CA SER A 49 4.10 -4.63 13.21
C SER A 49 4.56 -5.09 11.82
N ILE A 50 3.61 -5.52 10.97
CA ILE A 50 3.88 -5.93 9.60
C ILE A 50 4.56 -4.81 8.80
N MET A 51 3.99 -3.60 8.82
CA MET A 51 4.53 -2.48 8.05
C MET A 51 5.92 -2.06 8.54
N LYS A 52 6.20 -2.16 9.85
CA LYS A 52 7.53 -1.91 10.40
C LYS A 52 8.54 -2.94 9.92
N ASN A 53 8.17 -4.22 9.92
CA ASN A 53 9.03 -5.30 9.44
C ASN A 53 9.30 -5.19 7.95
N LEU A 54 8.26 -5.03 7.12
CA LEU A 54 8.40 -4.84 5.66
C LEU A 54 9.26 -3.62 5.30
N SER A 55 9.19 -2.55 6.08
CA SER A 55 10.10 -1.41 5.89
C SER A 55 11.55 -1.75 6.18
N ALA A 56 11.84 -2.68 7.09
CA ALA A 56 13.20 -3.14 7.37
C ALA A 56 13.69 -4.06 6.24
N VAL A 57 12.89 -5.05 5.86
CA VAL A 57 13.17 -5.97 4.74
C VAL A 57 13.45 -5.20 3.44
N TYR A 58 12.61 -4.20 3.11
CA TYR A 58 12.82 -3.38 1.92
C TYR A 58 14.11 -2.54 1.97
N LYS A 59 14.57 -2.13 3.16
CA LYS A 59 15.83 -1.38 3.28
C LYS A 59 17.04 -2.27 3.04
N GLU A 60 16.97 -3.50 3.54
CA GLU A 60 17.99 -4.54 3.40
C GLU A 60 18.07 -5.10 1.98
N ALA A 61 16.94 -5.14 1.26
CA ALA A 61 16.86 -5.62 -0.11
C ALA A 61 17.91 -4.98 -1.04
N ASP A 62 18.35 -5.76 -2.02
CA ASP A 62 19.38 -5.37 -2.97
C ASP A 62 19.04 -4.06 -3.72
N PRO A 63 20.01 -3.15 -3.97
CA PRO A 63 19.80 -1.94 -4.74
C PRO A 63 19.20 -2.15 -6.13
N ASP A 64 19.57 -3.22 -6.82
CA ASP A 64 19.15 -3.53 -8.18
C ASP A 64 17.71 -4.04 -8.21
N TYR A 65 17.31 -4.87 -7.23
CA TYR A 65 15.89 -5.21 -6.99
C TYR A 65 15.02 -3.96 -6.78
N LYS A 66 15.50 -3.02 -5.94
CA LYS A 66 14.82 -1.72 -5.75
C LYS A 66 14.82 -0.88 -7.04
N GLY A 67 15.84 -1.02 -7.87
CA GLY A 67 15.90 -0.46 -9.22
C GLY A 67 14.78 -1.01 -10.10
N ASN A 68 14.60 -2.33 -10.15
CA ASN A 68 13.55 -3.00 -10.91
C ASN A 68 12.15 -2.58 -10.45
N LEU A 69 11.92 -2.45 -9.15
CA LEU A 69 10.64 -1.94 -8.63
C LEU A 69 10.36 -0.49 -9.05
N LYS A 70 11.39 0.36 -9.17
CA LYS A 70 11.24 1.73 -9.69
C LYS A 70 10.93 1.71 -11.19
N THR A 71 11.64 0.89 -11.95
CA THR A 71 11.40 0.72 -13.39
C THR A 71 9.98 0.22 -13.65
N TYR A 72 9.55 -0.82 -12.93
CA TYR A 72 8.17 -1.31 -12.96
C TYR A 72 7.15 -0.23 -12.60
N SER A 73 7.40 0.57 -11.55
CA SER A 73 6.51 1.69 -11.17
C SER A 73 6.26 2.65 -12.33
N VAL A 74 7.32 3.01 -13.07
CA VAL A 74 7.23 3.88 -14.25
C VAL A 74 6.44 3.21 -15.37
N LEU A 75 6.76 1.97 -15.73
CA LEU A 75 6.08 1.23 -16.79
C LEU A 75 4.58 1.04 -16.48
N ASN A 76 4.28 0.60 -15.26
CA ASN A 76 2.92 0.40 -14.80
C ASN A 76 2.12 1.72 -14.77
N SER A 77 2.78 2.85 -14.47
CA SER A 77 2.13 4.17 -14.51
C SER A 77 1.68 4.58 -15.91
N GLN A 78 2.40 4.16 -16.94
CA GLN A 78 2.10 4.50 -18.33
C GLN A 78 1.01 3.62 -18.94
N GLN A 79 0.95 2.35 -18.51
CA GLN A 79 0.13 1.32 -19.17
C GLN A 79 -1.16 1.01 -18.40
N ASN A 80 -1.09 0.93 -17.07
CA ASN A 80 -2.17 0.37 -16.24
C ASN A 80 -2.80 1.40 -15.30
N VAL A 81 -2.12 2.51 -15.01
CA VAL A 81 -2.65 3.57 -14.13
C VAL A 81 -3.40 4.62 -14.95
N PRO A 82 -4.66 4.97 -14.59
CA PRO A 82 -5.38 6.06 -15.22
C PRO A 82 -4.63 7.39 -15.10
N LYS A 83 -4.65 8.22 -16.17
CA LYS A 83 -3.91 9.50 -16.25
C LYS A 83 -4.23 10.51 -15.14
N ASN A 84 -5.35 10.35 -14.44
CA ASN A 84 -5.79 11.21 -13.34
C ASN A 84 -5.40 10.67 -11.95
N MET A 85 -4.66 9.57 -11.88
CA MET A 85 -4.21 8.95 -10.64
C MET A 85 -2.70 9.02 -10.50
N LEU A 86 -2.23 9.06 -9.26
CA LEU A 86 -0.81 9.00 -8.95
C LEU A 86 -0.28 7.58 -9.12
N ALA A 87 0.93 7.48 -9.68
CA ALA A 87 1.63 6.20 -9.76
C ALA A 87 2.00 5.69 -8.36
N PRO A 88 1.88 4.38 -8.09
CA PRO A 88 2.35 3.79 -6.84
C PRO A 88 3.88 3.83 -6.78
N THR A 89 4.45 4.10 -5.61
CA THR A 89 5.90 4.11 -5.40
C THR A 89 6.46 2.68 -5.34
N ALA A 90 7.77 2.52 -5.57
CA ALA A 90 8.45 1.21 -5.47
C ALA A 90 8.16 0.47 -4.15
N TYR A 91 8.19 1.19 -3.02
CA TYR A 91 7.85 0.60 -1.71
C TYR A 91 6.37 0.17 -1.61
N ALA A 92 5.44 0.96 -2.16
CA ALA A 92 4.03 0.59 -2.17
C ALA A 92 3.77 -0.66 -3.02
N ILE A 93 4.50 -0.81 -4.12
CA ILE A 93 4.45 -1.99 -5.00
C ILE A 93 4.99 -3.22 -4.25
N PHE A 94 6.15 -3.08 -3.60
CA PHE A 94 6.73 -4.13 -2.75
C PHE A 94 5.75 -4.60 -1.66
N VAL A 95 5.17 -3.67 -0.91
CA VAL A 95 4.19 -4.01 0.14
C VAL A 95 2.99 -4.74 -0.45
N LYS A 96 2.48 -4.30 -1.61
CA LYS A 96 1.37 -4.97 -2.30
C LYS A 96 1.74 -6.41 -2.70
N MET A 97 2.94 -6.63 -3.21
CA MET A 97 3.44 -7.97 -3.55
C MET A 97 3.49 -8.87 -2.32
N MET A 98 4.02 -8.37 -1.20
CA MET A 98 4.15 -9.13 0.05
C MET A 98 2.78 -9.55 0.60
N PHE A 99 1.79 -8.66 0.59
CA PHE A 99 0.43 -9.02 0.98
C PHE A 99 -0.24 -9.99 0.01
N ALA A 100 0.04 -9.89 -1.30
CA ALA A 100 -0.46 -10.85 -2.28
C ALA A 100 0.13 -12.25 -2.04
N TRP A 101 1.42 -12.32 -1.75
CA TRP A 101 2.11 -13.56 -1.39
C TRP A 101 1.56 -14.19 -0.11
N GLN A 102 1.41 -13.40 0.97
CA GLN A 102 0.77 -13.87 2.20
C GLN A 102 -0.66 -14.38 1.96
N LYS A 103 -1.41 -13.73 1.07
CA LYS A 103 -2.79 -14.16 0.74
C LYS A 103 -2.83 -15.53 0.07
N THR A 104 -1.80 -15.88 -0.70
CA THR A 104 -1.70 -17.20 -1.36
C THR A 104 -1.36 -18.30 -0.37
N SER A 105 -0.53 -18.03 0.64
CA SER A 105 -0.13 -19.00 1.67
C SER A 105 -0.19 -18.42 3.09
N PRO A 106 -1.40 -18.17 3.62
CA PRO A 106 -1.58 -17.41 4.87
C PRO A 106 -1.12 -18.17 6.13
N GLU A 107 -1.06 -19.50 6.07
CA GLU A 107 -0.63 -20.33 7.20
C GLU A 107 0.89 -20.44 7.31
N THR A 108 1.61 -20.23 6.20
CA THR A 108 3.07 -20.41 6.13
C THR A 108 3.81 -19.07 6.27
N ILE A 109 3.17 -17.95 5.90
CA ILE A 109 3.83 -16.66 5.76
C ILE A 109 3.32 -15.68 6.83
N ASP A 110 4.20 -15.33 7.76
CA ASP A 110 3.98 -14.21 8.68
C ASP A 110 4.85 -13.00 8.28
N LEU A 111 4.21 -12.00 7.67
CA LEU A 111 4.89 -10.77 7.26
C LEU A 111 5.40 -9.93 8.45
N ALA A 112 4.96 -10.20 9.68
CA ALA A 112 5.43 -9.49 10.86
C ALA A 112 6.87 -9.88 11.25
N VAL A 113 7.37 -11.04 10.78
CA VAL A 113 8.68 -11.58 11.15
C VAL A 113 9.53 -12.05 9.96
N VAL A 114 8.98 -12.05 8.74
CA VAL A 114 9.70 -12.47 7.53
C VAL A 114 11.00 -11.68 7.31
N THR A 115 12.06 -12.38 6.88
CA THR A 115 13.36 -11.80 6.54
C THR A 115 13.68 -11.92 5.04
N VAL A 116 14.73 -11.25 4.57
CA VAL A 116 15.20 -11.39 3.18
C VAL A 116 15.67 -12.83 2.92
N GLU A 117 16.37 -13.44 3.87
CA GLU A 117 16.82 -14.84 3.77
C GLU A 117 15.65 -15.83 3.66
N ASP A 118 14.55 -15.60 4.37
CA ASP A 118 13.34 -16.41 4.25
C ASP A 118 12.72 -16.31 2.85
N ILE A 119 12.75 -15.11 2.24
CA ILE A 119 12.19 -14.88 0.89
C ILE A 119 13.04 -15.56 -0.17
N VAL A 120 14.37 -15.55 -0.02
CA VAL A 120 15.32 -16.16 -0.97
C VAL A 120 15.36 -17.69 -0.83
N SER A 121 15.27 -18.20 0.39
CA SER A 121 15.33 -19.65 0.67
C SER A 121 14.05 -20.40 0.28
N GLN A 122 12.92 -19.71 0.21
CA GLN A 122 11.66 -20.25 -0.26
C GLN A 122 11.48 -19.96 -1.77
N PRO A 123 10.75 -20.80 -2.53
CA PRO A 123 10.37 -20.49 -3.90
C PRO A 123 9.27 -19.41 -3.91
N ALA A 124 9.58 -18.23 -3.37
CA ALA A 124 8.67 -17.13 -3.23
C ALA A 124 8.61 -16.36 -4.55
N PRO A 125 7.42 -16.20 -5.18
CA PRO A 125 7.30 -15.45 -6.43
C PRO A 125 7.68 -13.97 -6.30
N VAL A 126 7.84 -13.47 -5.07
CA VAL A 126 8.21 -12.08 -4.77
C VAL A 126 9.74 -11.83 -4.75
N ILE A 127 10.55 -12.87 -4.98
CA ILE A 127 12.01 -12.80 -5.00
C ILE A 127 12.53 -11.80 -6.05
N ASN A 128 11.88 -11.72 -7.21
CA ASN A 128 12.09 -10.70 -8.23
C ASN A 128 10.75 -10.17 -8.76
N VAL A 129 10.79 -9.07 -9.52
CA VAL A 129 9.57 -8.39 -9.97
C VAL A 129 8.85 -9.19 -11.05
N TYR A 130 9.60 -9.83 -11.95
CA TYR A 130 9.04 -10.66 -13.01
C TYR A 130 8.25 -11.86 -12.45
N GLY A 131 8.81 -12.59 -11.48
CA GLY A 131 8.12 -13.71 -10.83
C GLY A 131 6.79 -13.31 -10.17
N ALA A 132 6.70 -12.07 -9.66
CA ALA A 132 5.47 -11.57 -9.06
C ALA A 132 4.41 -11.19 -10.11
N ILE A 133 4.83 -10.84 -11.33
CA ILE A 133 3.94 -10.64 -12.48
C ILE A 133 3.42 -12.01 -12.95
N GLU A 134 4.31 -13.00 -13.11
CA GLU A 134 3.92 -14.35 -13.51
C GLU A 134 2.95 -15.02 -12.53
N ALA A 135 3.15 -14.78 -11.22
CA ALA A 135 2.22 -15.24 -10.18
C ALA A 135 0.90 -14.43 -10.11
N GLY A 136 0.74 -13.38 -10.92
CA GLY A 136 -0.47 -12.55 -10.96
C GLY A 136 -0.62 -11.59 -9.78
N TYR A 137 0.44 -11.32 -9.02
CA TYR A 137 0.43 -10.34 -7.92
C TYR A 137 0.48 -8.89 -8.43
N LEU A 138 1.14 -8.72 -9.58
CA LEU A 138 1.27 -7.47 -10.31
C LEU A 138 0.61 -7.57 -11.68
N HIS A 139 0.30 -6.41 -12.28
CA HIS A 139 -0.22 -6.40 -13.65
C HIS A 139 0.96 -6.55 -14.61
N ASP A 140 0.71 -7.18 -15.75
CA ASP A 140 1.72 -7.26 -16.79
C ASP A 140 2.05 -5.86 -17.33
N VAL A 141 3.32 -5.69 -17.70
CA VAL A 141 3.88 -4.47 -18.29
C VAL A 141 4.86 -4.86 -19.39
N SER A 142 4.92 -4.08 -20.45
CA SER A 142 5.86 -4.35 -21.55
C SER A 142 7.33 -4.37 -21.06
N GLY A 143 8.09 -5.40 -21.43
CA GLY A 143 9.50 -5.53 -21.07
C GLY A 143 9.74 -6.07 -19.65
N SER A 144 8.71 -6.63 -19.02
CA SER A 144 8.76 -7.20 -17.66
C SER A 144 9.80 -8.33 -17.53
N GLU A 145 10.12 -9.03 -18.62
CA GLU A 145 11.11 -10.11 -18.68
C GLU A 145 12.53 -9.70 -18.28
N SER A 146 12.83 -8.41 -18.29
CA SER A 146 14.13 -7.87 -17.88
C SER A 146 14.24 -7.63 -16.37
N LEU A 147 13.14 -7.70 -15.62
CA LEU A 147 13.06 -7.32 -14.21
C LEU A 147 13.28 -8.52 -13.27
N VAL A 148 14.44 -9.16 -13.42
CA VAL A 148 14.78 -10.46 -12.82
C VAL A 148 15.74 -10.39 -11.64
N ASP A 149 16.26 -9.20 -11.31
CA ASP A 149 17.18 -9.07 -10.16
C ASP A 149 16.47 -9.46 -8.87
N ASP A 150 17.15 -10.27 -8.06
CA ASP A 150 16.63 -10.87 -6.85
C ASP A 150 16.76 -9.92 -5.65
N ILE A 151 15.89 -10.12 -4.66
CA ILE A 151 15.79 -9.28 -3.46
C ILE A 151 17.03 -9.34 -2.54
N GLY A 152 17.81 -10.42 -2.57
CA GLY A 152 18.91 -10.71 -1.65
C GLY A 152 20.29 -10.67 -2.29
#